data_AF-A0A520LEP2-F1
#
_entry.id   AF-A0A520LEP2-F1
#
_cell.length_a   1.000
_cell.length_b   1.000
_cell.length_c   1.000
_cell.angle_alpha   90.00
_cell.angle_beta   90.00
_cell.angle_gamma   90.00
#
_symmetry.space_group_name_H-M   'P 1'
#
loop_
_entity.id
_entity.type
_entity.pdbx_description
1 polymer ?
#
loop_
_entity_poly.entity_id
_entity_poly.type
_entity_poly.pdbx_seq_one_letter_code
_entity_poly.pdbx_strand_id
1 'polypeptide(L)'
;MRMLKLTFLMFFSALNGAEVLEVLQRNCVQCHGKDGKVKGKTNLLEITDLDHLKGDLELLQQIIDAIDFEEMPPEDEPPLEVGERKQLLADLEALRLEAVSKKKLFSPTPIRRMNRFQYHNAVQDLLGLTCTVYSLPERMIRDHKGYFKPASGKMDNLIRVGSRPLGKSQLIEPRLAGVAAFPQDLRAEHGFDTQADHLSMSPLLMESFLKLGQSITGSQDFGPRRVGIWKEFFVLDPREKREVKVVVRERLWKFLRRAFRGRIKSEVVDRYVGFVEK
;
A
#
# COMPACT_ATOMS: atom_id res chain seq x y z
N MET A 1 -44.37 2.93 -39.69
CA MET A 1 -43.47 3.89 -39.00
C MET A 1 -42.13 3.24 -38.74
N ARG A 2 -41.13 3.55 -39.58
CA ARG A 2 -39.71 3.15 -39.39
C ARG A 2 -39.09 4.09 -38.36
N MET A 3 -38.74 3.59 -37.18
CA MET A 3 -37.80 4.30 -36.30
C MET A 3 -36.42 3.67 -36.49
N LEU A 4 -35.59 4.41 -37.23
CA LEU A 4 -34.17 4.14 -37.44
C LEU A 4 -33.46 4.36 -36.10
N LYS A 5 -33.09 3.28 -35.40
CA LYS A 5 -32.18 3.37 -34.26
C LYS A 5 -30.77 3.60 -34.82
N LEU A 6 -30.33 4.84 -34.77
CA LEU A 6 -28.95 5.21 -35.06
C LEU A 6 -28.09 4.78 -33.85
N THR A 7 -27.51 3.59 -33.94
CA THR A 7 -26.52 3.12 -32.98
C THR A 7 -25.23 3.91 -33.23
N PHE A 8 -24.99 4.94 -32.44
CA PHE A 8 -23.72 5.66 -32.43
C PHE A 8 -22.68 4.73 -31.79
N LEU A 9 -21.99 3.95 -32.63
CA LEU A 9 -20.81 3.20 -32.23
C LEU A 9 -19.69 4.24 -32.00
N MET A 10 -19.46 4.61 -30.75
CA MET A 10 -18.20 5.23 -30.34
C MET A 10 -17.10 4.22 -30.67
N PHE A 11 -16.42 4.44 -31.79
CA PHE A 11 -15.15 3.79 -32.10
C PHE A 11 -14.17 4.27 -31.03
N PHE A 12 -13.95 3.47 -29.98
CA PHE A 12 -12.70 3.56 -29.24
C PHE A 12 -11.63 3.10 -30.21
N SER A 13 -10.98 4.06 -30.85
CA SER A 13 -9.79 3.82 -31.66
C SER A 13 -8.84 2.96 -30.85
N ALA A 14 -8.44 1.83 -31.42
CA ALA A 14 -7.38 1.01 -30.86
C ALA A 14 -6.16 1.92 -30.62
N LEU A 15 -5.46 1.71 -29.51
CA LEU A 15 -4.15 2.31 -29.24
C LEU A 15 -3.26 2.12 -30.48
N ASN A 16 -3.14 3.14 -31.31
CA ASN A 16 -2.20 3.15 -32.42
C ASN A 16 -0.85 3.55 -31.84
N GLY A 17 -0.22 2.65 -31.08
CA GLY A 17 1.10 2.97 -30.54
C GLY A 17 2.17 3.19 -31.63
N ALA A 18 1.90 2.82 -32.88
CA ALA A 18 2.67 3.24 -34.05
C ALA A 18 2.60 4.77 -34.28
N GLU A 19 1.44 5.37 -34.06
CA GLU A 19 1.18 6.82 -34.21
C GLU A 19 1.89 7.60 -33.11
N VAL A 20 1.90 7.09 -31.87
CA VAL A 20 2.68 7.67 -30.75
C VAL A 20 4.18 7.72 -31.07
N LEU A 21 4.75 6.61 -31.57
CA LEU A 21 6.17 6.57 -31.93
C LEU A 21 6.50 7.50 -33.10
N GLU A 22 5.61 7.60 -34.09
CA GLU A 22 5.78 8.49 -35.23
C GLU A 22 5.82 9.97 -34.80
N VAL A 23 4.90 10.38 -33.93
CA VAL A 23 4.86 11.76 -33.40
C VAL A 23 6.11 12.07 -32.58
N LEU A 24 6.57 11.15 -31.73
CA LEU A 24 7.82 11.32 -30.96
C LEU A 24 9.04 11.42 -31.88
N GLN A 25 9.13 10.60 -32.92
CA GLN A 25 10.22 10.64 -33.89
C GLN A 25 10.24 11.92 -34.72
N ARG A 26 9.07 12.43 -35.09
CA ARG A 26 8.94 13.62 -35.93
C ARG A 26 9.21 14.91 -35.17
N ASN A 27 8.62 15.04 -33.98
CA ASN A 27 8.53 16.32 -33.26
C ASN A 27 9.44 16.39 -32.03
N CYS A 28 9.88 15.26 -31.44
CA CYS A 28 10.62 15.28 -30.17
C CYS A 28 12.10 14.89 -30.33
N VAL A 29 12.40 13.93 -31.20
CA VAL A 29 13.77 13.40 -31.42
C VAL A 29 14.76 14.46 -31.90
N GLN A 30 14.31 15.52 -32.58
CA GLN A 30 15.19 16.60 -33.06
C GLN A 30 15.96 17.30 -31.94
N CYS A 31 15.34 17.45 -30.76
CA CYS A 31 15.92 18.09 -29.58
C CYS A 31 16.36 17.10 -28.49
N HIS A 32 15.79 15.89 -28.51
CA HIS A 32 16.02 14.84 -27.51
C HIS A 32 16.66 13.60 -28.14
N GLY A 33 17.78 13.77 -28.85
CA GLY A 33 18.65 12.69 -29.30
C GLY A 33 19.41 12.97 -30.59
N LYS A 34 18.74 13.54 -31.60
CA LYS A 34 19.32 13.74 -32.94
C LYS A 34 20.57 14.62 -32.88
N ASP A 35 21.57 14.25 -33.67
CA ASP A 35 22.88 14.94 -33.74
C ASP A 35 23.61 15.04 -32.38
N GLY A 36 23.33 14.14 -31.45
CA GLY A 36 23.92 14.13 -30.10
C GLY A 36 23.37 15.21 -29.16
N LYS A 37 22.31 15.92 -29.55
CA LYS A 37 21.62 16.90 -28.70
C LYS A 37 20.68 16.17 -27.75
N VAL A 38 21.01 16.17 -26.46
CA VAL A 38 20.19 15.54 -25.41
C VAL A 38 19.68 16.62 -24.45
N LYS A 39 18.75 17.47 -24.93
CA LYS A 39 18.13 18.47 -24.06
C LYS A 39 17.35 17.75 -22.95
N GLY A 40 17.39 18.29 -21.73
CA GLY A 40 16.73 17.67 -20.58
C GLY A 40 17.31 16.33 -20.10
N LYS A 41 18.49 15.90 -20.61
CA LYS A 41 19.11 14.59 -20.31
C LYS A 41 18.25 13.38 -20.71
N THR A 42 17.24 13.57 -21.55
CA THR A 42 16.38 12.51 -22.08
C THR A 42 16.72 12.24 -23.54
N ASN A 43 17.06 10.99 -23.87
CA ASN A 43 17.38 10.56 -25.23
C ASN A 43 16.25 9.68 -25.77
N LEU A 44 15.35 10.27 -26.54
CA LEU A 44 14.20 9.58 -27.14
C LEU A 44 14.60 8.74 -28.38
N LEU A 45 15.83 8.86 -28.90
CA LEU A 45 16.31 7.98 -29.99
C LEU A 45 16.51 6.54 -29.55
N GLU A 46 16.77 6.30 -28.26
CA GLU A 46 16.96 4.95 -27.72
C GLU A 46 15.64 4.18 -27.62
N ILE A 47 14.51 4.89 -27.74
CA ILE A 47 13.16 4.31 -27.73
C ILE A 47 12.85 3.77 -29.13
N THR A 48 13.06 2.47 -29.30
CA THR A 48 12.83 1.76 -30.57
C THR A 48 11.43 1.16 -30.67
N ASP A 49 10.79 0.88 -29.52
CA ASP A 49 9.46 0.30 -29.43
C ASP A 49 8.66 0.84 -28.23
N LEU A 50 7.37 0.52 -28.20
CA LEU A 50 6.47 0.88 -27.11
C LEU A 50 6.78 0.11 -25.83
N ASP A 51 7.38 -1.08 -25.93
CA ASP A 51 7.68 -1.91 -24.78
C ASP A 51 8.83 -1.31 -23.95
N HIS A 52 9.76 -0.57 -24.56
CA HIS A 52 10.75 0.27 -23.90
C HIS A 52 10.08 1.38 -23.08
N LEU A 53 9.12 2.10 -23.67
CA LEU A 53 8.35 3.14 -22.97
C LEU A 53 7.52 2.55 -21.82
N LYS A 54 6.93 1.37 -21.99
CA LYS A 54 6.24 0.65 -20.90
C LYS A 54 7.21 0.14 -19.84
N GLY A 55 8.47 -0.13 -20.21
CA GLY A 55 9.54 -0.58 -19.35
C GLY A 55 9.99 0.48 -18.36
N ASP A 56 10.09 1.73 -18.83
CA ASP A 56 10.53 2.91 -18.08
C ASP A 56 9.36 3.85 -17.77
N LEU A 57 8.68 3.58 -16.66
CA LEU A 57 7.52 4.36 -16.22
C LEU A 57 7.87 5.79 -15.81
N GLU A 58 9.10 6.04 -15.37
CA GLU A 58 9.54 7.36 -14.93
C GLU A 58 9.71 8.28 -16.14
N LEU A 59 10.38 7.79 -17.19
CA LEU A 59 10.50 8.51 -18.45
C LEU A 59 9.14 8.75 -19.11
N LEU A 60 8.26 7.73 -19.14
CA LEU A 60 6.91 7.87 -19.69
C LEU A 60 6.10 8.94 -18.94
N GLN A 61 6.22 9.01 -17.61
CA GLN A 61 5.56 10.05 -16.81
C GLN A 61 6.10 11.44 -17.14
N GLN A 62 7.42 11.60 -17.26
CA GLN A 62 8.05 12.88 -17.61
C GLN A 62 7.59 13.39 -18.98
N ILE A 63 7.44 12.51 -19.97
CA ILE A 63 6.95 12.87 -21.31
C ILE A 63 5.48 13.35 -21.22
N ILE A 64 4.64 12.63 -20.48
CA ILE A 64 3.23 13.02 -20.27
C ILE A 64 3.17 14.40 -19.62
N ASP A 65 3.90 14.62 -18.52
CA ASP A 65 3.89 15.87 -17.79
C ASP A 65 4.38 17.04 -18.65
N ALA A 66 5.46 16.86 -19.42
CA ALA A 66 5.99 17.90 -20.30
C ALA A 66 5.00 18.33 -21.41
N ILE A 67 4.21 17.39 -21.93
CA ILE A 67 3.19 17.66 -22.96
C ILE A 67 1.92 18.24 -22.33
N ASP A 68 1.53 17.77 -21.14
CA ASP A 68 0.32 18.23 -20.44
C ASP A 68 0.48 19.66 -19.91
N PHE A 69 1.66 19.99 -19.37
CA PHE A 69 2.01 21.35 -18.93
C PHE A 69 2.39 22.30 -20.07
N GLU A 70 2.33 21.85 -21.33
CA GLU A 70 2.72 22.64 -22.51
C GLU A 70 4.17 23.16 -22.44
N GLU A 71 5.04 22.50 -21.67
CA GLU A 71 6.48 22.82 -21.62
C GLU A 71 7.19 22.41 -22.92
N MET A 72 6.59 21.50 -23.68
CA MET A 72 7.04 21.04 -24.98
C MET A 72 5.91 21.13 -26.01
N PRO A 73 6.19 21.58 -27.25
CA PRO A 73 7.49 22.02 -27.80
C PRO A 73 7.99 23.37 -27.25
N PRO A 74 9.30 23.66 -27.29
CA PRO A 74 9.86 24.94 -26.84
C PRO A 74 9.36 26.12 -27.68
N GLU A 75 9.45 27.35 -27.17
CA GLU A 75 8.96 28.57 -27.84
C GLU A 75 9.50 28.78 -29.27
N ASP A 76 10.70 28.26 -29.55
CA ASP A 76 11.38 28.35 -30.85
C ASP A 76 10.85 27.34 -31.91
N GLU A 77 9.97 26.40 -31.51
CA GLU A 77 9.44 25.36 -32.38
C GLU A 77 7.91 25.48 -32.57
N PRO A 78 7.37 25.02 -33.72
CA PRO A 78 5.93 25.11 -33.98
C PRO A 78 5.15 24.27 -32.95
N PRO A 79 4.07 24.81 -32.36
CA PRO A 79 3.26 24.09 -31.40
C PRO A 79 2.54 22.92 -32.07
N LEU A 80 2.32 21.85 -31.30
CA LEU A 80 1.47 20.74 -31.74
C LEU A 80 0.03 21.22 -31.92
N GLU A 81 -0.67 20.67 -32.90
CA GLU A 81 -2.10 20.94 -33.06
C GLU A 81 -2.85 20.46 -31.81
N VAL A 82 -3.83 21.26 -31.34
CA VAL A 82 -4.58 20.95 -30.10
C VAL A 82 -5.24 19.56 -30.15
N GLY A 83 -5.70 19.12 -31.33
CA GLY A 83 -6.27 17.79 -31.53
C GLY A 83 -5.22 16.68 -31.40
N GLU A 84 -4.08 16.85 -32.06
CA GLU A 84 -2.95 15.91 -32.03
C GLU A 84 -2.36 15.78 -30.62
N ARG A 85 -2.20 16.90 -29.90
CA ARG A 85 -1.71 16.92 -28.51
C ARG A 85 -2.62 16.13 -27.58
N LYS A 86 -3.94 16.36 -27.67
CA LYS A 86 -4.92 15.65 -26.83
C LYS A 86 -4.95 14.15 -27.12
N GLN A 87 -4.85 13.78 -28.39
CA GLN A 87 -4.81 12.38 -28.80
C GLN A 87 -3.52 11.70 -28.29
N LEU A 88 -2.38 12.35 -28.46
CA LEU A 88 -1.09 11.88 -27.96
C LEU A 88 -1.08 11.69 -26.45
N LEU A 89 -1.62 12.65 -25.69
CA LEU A 89 -1.77 12.53 -24.23
C LEU A 89 -2.65 11.33 -23.85
N ALA A 90 -3.81 11.17 -24.50
CA ALA A 90 -4.70 10.05 -24.24
C ALA A 90 -4.03 8.69 -24.51
N ASP A 91 -3.25 8.59 -25.59
CA ASP A 91 -2.54 7.36 -25.96
C ASP A 91 -1.38 7.06 -25.01
N LEU A 92 -0.60 8.06 -24.60
CA LEU A 92 0.47 7.92 -23.61
C LEU A 92 -0.08 7.54 -22.22
N GLU A 93 -1.19 8.14 -21.80
CA GLU A 93 -1.86 7.77 -20.56
C GLU A 93 -2.39 6.34 -20.59
N ALA A 94 -2.96 5.91 -21.72
CA ALA A 94 -3.42 4.55 -21.92
C ALA A 94 -2.25 3.55 -21.90
N LEU A 95 -1.11 3.89 -22.50
CA LEU A 95 0.13 3.10 -22.41
C LEU A 95 0.64 2.99 -20.97
N ARG A 96 0.63 4.09 -20.21
CA ARG A 96 1.02 4.11 -18.78
C ARG A 96 0.11 3.20 -17.95
N LEU A 97 -1.21 3.30 -18.15
CA LEU A 97 -2.20 2.44 -17.49
C LEU A 97 -1.96 0.96 -17.81
N GLU A 98 -1.69 0.63 -19.07
CA GLU A 98 -1.38 -0.75 -19.48
C GLU A 98 -0.10 -1.26 -18.79
N ALA A 99 0.97 -0.46 -18.79
CA ALA A 99 2.25 -0.81 -18.18
C ALA A 99 2.13 -1.06 -16.67
N VAL A 100 1.42 -0.18 -15.96
CA VAL A 100 1.16 -0.30 -14.51
C VAL A 100 0.25 -1.50 -14.21
N SER A 101 -0.72 -1.79 -15.08
CA SER A 101 -1.61 -2.95 -14.88
C SER A 101 -0.87 -4.29 -14.97
N LYS A 102 0.16 -4.39 -15.82
CA LYS A 102 0.99 -5.59 -16.00
C LYS A 102 2.05 -5.73 -14.91
N LYS A 103 2.68 -4.62 -14.48
CA LYS A 103 3.61 -4.60 -13.36
C LYS A 103 2.85 -4.45 -12.05
N LYS A 104 2.41 -5.56 -11.44
CA LYS A 104 2.13 -5.61 -9.99
C LYS A 104 3.43 -5.52 -9.18
N LEU A 105 4.23 -4.49 -9.43
CA LEU A 105 5.38 -4.17 -8.61
C LEU A 105 4.84 -3.36 -7.44
N PHE A 106 4.60 -4.02 -6.31
CA PHE A 106 4.51 -3.29 -5.06
C PHE A 106 5.90 -2.70 -4.82
N SER A 107 6.04 -1.38 -4.97
CA SER A 107 7.25 -0.70 -4.53
C SER A 107 7.53 -1.10 -3.08
N PRO A 108 8.76 -1.50 -2.72
CA PRO A 108 9.09 -1.84 -1.35
C PRO A 108 8.69 -0.66 -0.47
N THR A 109 7.67 -0.85 0.37
CA THR A 109 7.28 0.21 1.31
C THR A 109 8.41 0.32 2.31
N PRO A 110 9.10 1.46 2.39
CA PRO A 110 10.24 1.57 3.27
C PRO A 110 9.76 1.45 4.73
N ILE A 111 10.60 0.87 5.58
CA ILE A 111 10.23 0.56 6.96
C ILE A 111 10.02 1.88 7.69
N ARG A 112 8.86 2.01 8.32
CA ARG A 112 8.49 3.17 9.15
C ARG A 112 7.86 2.72 10.45
N ARG A 113 7.97 3.54 11.51
CA ARG A 113 7.20 3.31 12.73
C ARG A 113 5.71 3.42 12.42
N MET A 114 4.95 2.50 13.00
CA MET A 114 3.49 2.53 12.88
C MET A 114 2.95 3.64 13.76
N ASN A 115 2.04 4.46 13.23
CA ASN A 115 1.26 5.34 14.08
C ASN A 115 0.28 4.53 14.96
N ARG A 116 -0.35 5.21 15.91
CA ARG A 116 -1.30 4.61 16.84
C ARG A 116 -2.44 3.83 16.16
N PHE A 117 -3.01 4.35 15.07
CA PHE A 117 -4.05 3.63 14.32
C PHE A 117 -3.52 2.39 13.62
N GLN A 118 -2.34 2.50 13.01
CA GLN A 118 -1.69 1.42 12.28
C GLN A 118 -1.28 0.29 13.23
N TYR A 119 -0.73 0.62 14.40
CA TYR A 119 -0.38 -0.37 15.41
C TYR A 119 -1.63 -1.09 15.91
N HIS A 120 -2.68 -0.35 16.26
CA HIS A 120 -3.98 -0.92 16.65
C HIS A 120 -4.51 -1.92 15.62
N ASN A 121 -4.61 -1.50 14.36
CA ASN A 121 -5.12 -2.33 13.27
C ASN A 121 -4.18 -3.53 12.99
N ALA A 122 -2.86 -3.34 13.10
CA ALA A 122 -1.89 -4.40 12.89
C ALA A 122 -2.00 -5.49 13.97
N VAL A 123 -2.14 -5.11 15.23
CA VAL A 123 -2.32 -6.07 16.33
C VAL A 123 -3.67 -6.80 16.18
N GLN A 124 -4.74 -6.08 15.85
CA GLN A 124 -6.05 -6.68 15.59
C GLN A 124 -5.99 -7.70 14.45
N ASP A 125 -5.40 -7.34 13.31
CA ASP A 125 -5.29 -8.25 12.17
C ASP A 125 -4.39 -9.44 12.46
N LEU A 126 -3.22 -9.20 13.06
CA LEU A 126 -2.21 -10.23 13.31
C LEU A 126 -2.74 -11.33 14.23
N LEU A 127 -3.50 -10.97 15.27
CA LEU A 127 -4.03 -11.88 16.28
C LEU A 127 -5.51 -12.26 16.04
N GLY A 128 -6.17 -11.64 15.06
CA GLY A 128 -7.60 -11.80 14.81
C GLY A 128 -8.45 -11.31 15.99
N LEU A 129 -8.10 -10.17 16.59
CA LEU A 129 -8.82 -9.67 17.76
C LEU A 129 -10.25 -9.23 17.40
N THR A 130 -11.22 -9.68 18.18
CA THR A 130 -12.63 -9.26 18.04
C THR A 130 -12.98 -8.05 18.92
N CYS A 131 -11.96 -7.39 19.50
CA CYS A 131 -12.08 -6.24 20.39
C CYS A 131 -11.04 -5.18 20.03
N THR A 132 -11.22 -3.96 20.54
CA THR A 132 -10.23 -2.88 20.39
C THR A 132 -9.04 -3.10 21.32
N VAL A 133 -7.84 -2.71 20.88
CA VAL A 133 -6.62 -2.80 21.71
C VAL A 133 -6.65 -1.72 22.80
N TYR A 134 -6.97 -0.50 22.41
CA TYR A 134 -7.15 0.67 23.29
C TYR A 134 -8.16 1.63 22.65
N SER A 135 -8.66 2.59 23.44
CA SER A 135 -9.66 3.56 22.97
C SER A 135 -9.10 4.48 21.90
N LEU A 136 -9.76 4.58 20.74
CA LEU A 136 -9.39 5.50 19.66
C LEU A 136 -10.47 6.57 19.50
N PRO A 137 -10.49 7.61 20.38
CA PRO A 137 -11.51 8.65 20.31
C PRO A 137 -11.41 9.45 19.01
N GLU A 138 -10.20 9.58 18.44
CA GLU A 138 -9.99 10.29 17.17
C GLU A 138 -10.52 9.52 15.94
N ARG A 139 -10.93 8.25 16.10
CA ARG A 139 -11.62 7.48 15.05
C ARG A 139 -13.10 7.88 14.97
N MET A 140 -13.37 8.96 14.23
CA MET A 140 -14.72 9.51 14.05
C MET A 140 -15.60 8.62 13.16
N ILE A 141 -15.08 8.18 12.02
CA ILE A 141 -15.83 7.39 11.03
C ILE A 141 -15.73 5.91 11.39
N ARG A 142 -16.89 5.28 11.64
CA ARG A 142 -16.97 3.87 12.02
C ARG A 142 -17.92 3.11 11.11
N ASP A 143 -17.51 1.89 10.81
CA ASP A 143 -18.34 0.93 10.10
C ASP A 143 -19.34 0.30 11.08
N HIS A 144 -20.63 0.40 10.75
CA HIS A 144 -21.71 -0.20 11.53
C HIS A 144 -22.43 -1.31 10.76
N LYS A 145 -22.12 -1.51 9.47
CA LYS A 145 -22.82 -2.44 8.58
C LYS A 145 -21.91 -3.43 7.85
N GLY A 146 -20.61 -3.42 8.16
CA GLY A 146 -19.65 -4.35 7.56
C GLY A 146 -19.45 -4.03 6.08
N TYR A 147 -19.14 -2.78 5.73
CA TYR A 147 -18.96 -2.36 4.34
C TYR A 147 -17.72 -3.01 3.70
N PHE A 148 -16.69 -3.30 4.49
CA PHE A 148 -15.44 -3.85 3.99
C PHE A 148 -15.42 -5.37 4.09
N LYS A 149 -15.81 -6.05 2.99
CA LYS A 149 -15.79 -7.51 2.84
C LYS A 149 -14.88 -7.93 1.69
N PRO A 150 -13.54 -7.91 1.88
CA PRO A 150 -12.59 -8.19 0.80
C PRO A 150 -12.77 -9.57 0.17
N ALA A 151 -13.23 -10.57 0.94
CA ALA A 151 -13.53 -11.91 0.43
C ALA A 151 -14.61 -11.94 -0.67
N SER A 152 -15.49 -10.93 -0.72
CA SER A 152 -16.52 -10.83 -1.76
C SER A 152 -16.00 -10.26 -3.08
N GLY A 153 -14.82 -9.61 -3.08
CA GLY A 153 -14.26 -8.93 -4.24
C GLY A 153 -15.10 -7.76 -4.78
N LYS A 154 -16.19 -7.37 -4.09
CA LYS A 154 -17.10 -6.31 -4.52
C LYS A 154 -17.22 -5.26 -3.42
N MET A 155 -17.17 -3.99 -3.81
CA MET A 155 -17.48 -2.86 -2.94
C MET A 155 -18.89 -2.38 -3.28
N ASP A 156 -19.72 -2.15 -2.26
CA ASP A 156 -21.07 -1.63 -2.48
C ASP A 156 -21.03 -0.18 -3.01
N ASN A 157 -21.94 0.14 -3.92
CA ASN A 157 -22.07 1.50 -4.48
C ASN A 157 -22.48 2.56 -3.44
N LEU A 158 -22.97 2.15 -2.26
CA LEU A 158 -23.36 3.03 -1.17
C LEU A 158 -22.78 2.52 0.15
N ILE A 159 -21.85 3.28 0.72
CA ILE A 159 -21.25 2.99 2.02
C ILE A 159 -21.99 3.78 3.11
N ARG A 160 -22.54 3.07 4.10
CA ARG A 160 -23.14 3.70 5.29
C ARG A 160 -22.14 3.69 6.44
N VAL A 161 -21.55 4.84 6.71
CA VAL A 161 -20.70 5.07 7.87
C VAL A 161 -21.44 5.89 8.94
N GLY A 162 -21.09 5.67 10.20
CA GLY A 162 -21.57 6.49 11.30
C GLY A 162 -20.44 7.35 11.86
N SER A 163 -20.74 8.61 12.18
CA SER A 163 -19.85 9.48 12.96
C SER A 163 -20.49 9.73 14.32
N ARG A 164 -19.83 9.27 15.38
CA ARG A 164 -20.26 9.46 16.78
C ARG A 164 -19.05 9.83 17.64
N PRO A 165 -18.56 11.07 17.57
CA PRO A 165 -17.50 11.52 18.46
C PRO A 165 -18.00 11.54 19.90
N LEU A 166 -17.20 11.03 20.84
CA LEU A 166 -17.43 11.12 22.30
C LEU A 166 -18.76 10.54 22.81
N GLY A 167 -19.45 9.72 22.01
CA GLY A 167 -20.67 9.04 22.44
C GLY A 167 -20.40 7.89 23.42
N LYS A 168 -21.42 7.50 24.20
CA LYS A 168 -21.38 6.32 25.11
C LYS A 168 -20.89 5.04 24.40
N SER A 169 -21.08 4.93 23.09
CA SER A 169 -20.58 3.82 22.28
C SER A 169 -19.06 3.64 22.38
N GLN A 170 -18.27 4.71 22.51
CA GLN A 170 -16.81 4.60 22.66
C GLN A 170 -16.40 4.05 24.03
N LEU A 171 -17.23 4.27 25.06
CA LEU A 171 -16.99 3.78 26.42
C LEU A 171 -17.40 2.31 26.59
N ILE A 172 -18.37 1.85 25.78
CA ILE A 172 -18.96 0.50 25.86
C ILE A 172 -18.28 -0.47 24.87
N GLU A 173 -17.45 0.03 23.96
CA GLU A 173 -16.76 -0.82 23.00
C GLU A 173 -15.90 -1.87 23.70
N PRO A 174 -16.04 -3.16 23.34
CA PRO A 174 -15.22 -4.21 23.92
C PRO A 174 -13.75 -3.91 23.62
N ARG A 175 -12.94 -3.83 24.68
CA ARG A 175 -11.52 -3.52 24.62
C ARG A 175 -10.72 -4.42 25.53
N LEU A 176 -9.42 -4.55 25.29
CA LEU A 176 -8.51 -5.18 26.22
C LEU A 176 -8.34 -4.31 27.48
N ALA A 177 -8.56 -4.88 28.65
CA ALA A 177 -8.36 -4.21 29.93
C ALA A 177 -6.87 -4.08 30.28
N GLY A 178 -6.47 -2.95 30.88
CA GLY A 178 -5.11 -2.76 31.42
C GLY A 178 -4.00 -2.58 30.39
N VAL A 179 -4.35 -2.31 29.12
CA VAL A 179 -3.34 -2.05 28.08
C VAL A 179 -2.66 -0.71 28.30
N ALA A 180 -1.33 -0.70 28.22
CA ALA A 180 -0.52 0.51 28.34
C ALA A 180 -0.88 1.53 27.24
N ALA A 181 -0.60 2.81 27.51
CA ALA A 181 -0.78 3.84 26.50
C ALA A 181 0.17 3.60 25.31
N PHE A 182 -0.29 3.95 24.10
CA PHE A 182 0.59 3.97 22.95
C PHE A 182 1.71 5.00 23.21
N PRO A 183 3.00 4.62 23.07
CA PRO A 183 4.11 5.53 23.33
C PRO A 183 3.99 6.81 22.50
N GLN A 184 4.17 7.95 23.16
CA GLN A 184 4.24 9.23 22.48
C GLN A 184 5.68 9.50 22.08
N ASP A 185 5.87 10.06 20.91
CA ASP A 185 7.19 10.46 20.43
C ASP A 185 7.75 11.57 21.35
N LEU A 186 9.07 11.52 21.56
CA LEU A 186 9.74 12.53 22.36
C LEU A 186 9.67 13.86 21.62
N ARG A 187 9.46 14.96 22.36
CA ARG A 187 9.41 16.31 21.77
C ARG A 187 10.65 16.67 20.94
N ALA A 188 11.80 16.05 21.25
CA ALA A 188 13.07 16.21 20.55
C ALA A 188 13.10 15.55 19.16
N GLU A 189 12.17 14.64 18.85
CA GLU A 189 12.12 13.93 17.55
C GLU A 189 11.27 14.70 16.49
N HIS A 190 10.73 15.87 16.85
CA HIS A 190 10.03 16.82 15.96
C HIS A 190 8.86 16.26 15.12
N GLY A 191 8.41 15.02 15.37
CA GLY A 191 7.23 14.42 14.75
C GLY A 191 7.47 13.83 13.35
N PHE A 192 8.72 13.63 12.93
CA PHE A 192 9.07 13.02 11.63
C PHE A 192 9.23 11.50 11.68
N ASP A 193 8.72 10.90 12.74
CA ASP A 193 9.09 9.59 13.24
C ASP A 193 8.44 8.40 12.53
N THR A 194 7.44 8.72 11.72
CA THR A 194 6.78 7.79 10.80
C THR A 194 7.28 7.93 9.37
N GLN A 195 8.23 8.84 9.12
CA GLN A 195 8.95 8.90 7.85
C GLN A 195 10.02 7.81 7.83
N ALA A 196 10.12 7.13 6.70
CA ALA A 196 11.08 6.04 6.58
C ALA A 196 12.53 6.55 6.56
N ASP A 197 12.76 7.74 6.03
CA ASP A 197 14.11 8.31 5.83
C ASP A 197 14.76 8.75 7.16
N HIS A 198 13.96 8.93 8.21
CA HIS A 198 14.39 9.36 9.55
C HIS A 198 13.96 8.37 10.64
N LEU A 199 14.11 7.06 10.36
CA LEU A 199 13.79 6.01 11.32
C LEU A 199 14.83 5.96 12.45
N SER A 200 14.55 6.63 13.57
CA SER A 200 15.30 6.50 14.82
C SER A 200 14.43 5.91 15.93
N MET A 201 15.02 5.23 16.92
CA MET A 201 14.29 4.74 18.09
C MET A 201 15.20 4.75 19.30
N SER A 202 14.87 5.55 20.30
CA SER A 202 15.59 5.55 21.57
C SER A 202 15.33 4.25 22.36
N PRO A 203 16.27 3.79 23.20
CA PRO A 203 16.05 2.61 24.06
C PRO A 203 14.82 2.72 24.96
N LEU A 204 14.54 3.92 25.49
CA LEU A 204 13.36 4.19 26.33
C LEU A 204 12.04 4.01 25.55
N LEU A 205 12.03 4.44 24.29
CA LEU A 205 10.86 4.29 23.44
C LEU A 205 10.67 2.82 23.04
N MET A 206 11.76 2.10 22.74
CA MET A 206 11.71 0.65 22.49
C MET A 206 11.16 -0.12 23.69
N GLU A 207 11.60 0.21 24.91
CA GLU A 207 11.08 -0.37 26.14
C GLU A 207 9.58 -0.08 26.32
N SER A 208 9.13 1.13 25.97
CA SER A 208 7.72 1.52 26.02
C SER A 208 6.86 0.70 25.04
N PHE A 209 7.37 0.44 23.82
CA PHE A 209 6.71 -0.45 22.87
C PHE A 209 6.68 -1.90 23.34
N LEU A 210 7.74 -2.38 23.99
CA LEU A 210 7.77 -3.73 24.57
C LEU A 210 6.75 -3.87 25.70
N LYS A 211 6.69 -2.88 26.60
CA LYS A 211 5.68 -2.80 27.67
C LYS A 211 4.26 -2.77 27.11
N LEU A 212 4.03 -2.03 26.01
CA LEU A 212 2.75 -2.05 25.31
C LEU A 212 2.41 -3.46 24.83
N GLY A 213 3.32 -4.14 24.14
CA GLY A 213 3.12 -5.51 23.67
C GLY A 213 2.81 -6.49 24.81
N GLN A 214 3.57 -6.42 25.91
CA GLN A 214 3.35 -7.24 27.11
C GLN A 214 2.00 -6.96 27.77
N SER A 215 1.58 -5.70 27.84
CA SER A 215 0.28 -5.34 28.42
C SER A 215 -0.91 -5.86 27.60
N ILE A 216 -0.73 -6.01 26.28
CA ILE A 216 -1.74 -6.58 25.38
C ILE A 216 -1.88 -8.07 25.65
N THR A 217 -0.76 -8.82 25.64
CA THR A 217 -0.78 -10.27 25.86
C THR A 217 -1.08 -10.66 27.30
N GLY A 218 -0.78 -9.79 28.26
CA GLY A 218 -1.08 -9.97 29.69
C GLY A 218 -2.46 -9.46 30.12
N SER A 219 -3.27 -8.91 29.21
CA SER A 219 -4.63 -8.47 29.52
C SER A 219 -5.53 -9.65 29.91
N GLN A 220 -6.40 -9.47 30.90
CA GLN A 220 -7.39 -10.51 31.30
C GLN A 220 -8.35 -10.88 30.16
N ASP A 221 -8.59 -9.94 29.25
CA ASP A 221 -9.43 -10.13 28.07
C ASP A 221 -8.69 -10.84 26.92
N PHE A 222 -7.37 -11.05 27.04
CA PHE A 222 -6.54 -11.73 26.05
C PHE A 222 -6.70 -13.26 26.17
N GLY A 223 -7.76 -13.78 25.55
CA GLY A 223 -8.08 -15.21 25.63
C GLY A 223 -8.85 -15.74 24.41
N PRO A 224 -9.27 -17.02 24.45
CA PRO A 224 -9.90 -17.72 23.32
C PRO A 224 -11.20 -17.06 22.83
N ARG A 225 -11.86 -16.27 23.69
CA ARG A 225 -13.08 -15.54 23.33
C ARG A 225 -12.81 -14.36 22.39
N ARG A 226 -11.64 -13.71 22.51
CA ARG A 226 -11.33 -12.46 21.80
C ARG A 226 -10.20 -12.59 20.80
N VAL A 227 -9.33 -13.59 20.93
CA VAL A 227 -8.19 -13.83 20.03
C VAL A 227 -8.58 -14.87 18.98
N GLY A 228 -8.72 -14.46 17.73
CA GLY A 228 -9.16 -15.33 16.64
C GLY A 228 -8.19 -16.47 16.34
N ILE A 229 -6.88 -16.24 16.46
CA ILE A 229 -5.86 -17.27 16.21
C ILE A 229 -5.61 -18.21 17.41
N TRP A 230 -6.41 -18.12 18.49
CA TRP A 230 -6.09 -18.78 19.77
C TRP A 230 -5.86 -20.28 19.66
N LYS A 231 -6.79 -20.98 19.01
CA LYS A 231 -6.77 -22.44 18.86
C LYS A 231 -5.56 -22.92 18.05
N GLU A 232 -5.21 -22.18 16.99
CA GLU A 232 -4.15 -22.58 16.06
C GLU A 232 -2.76 -22.19 16.58
N PHE A 233 -2.66 -21.06 17.28
CA PHE A 233 -1.37 -20.48 17.67
C PHE A 233 -0.97 -20.84 19.10
N PHE A 234 -1.89 -20.71 20.07
CA PHE A 234 -1.58 -20.82 21.51
C PHE A 234 -1.90 -22.19 22.11
N VAL A 235 -2.87 -22.95 21.57
CA VAL A 235 -3.23 -24.26 22.11
C VAL A 235 -2.36 -25.36 21.50
N LEU A 236 -1.69 -26.16 22.33
CA LEU A 236 -1.03 -27.40 21.92
C LEU A 236 -2.03 -28.54 22.02
N ASP A 237 -2.16 -29.36 20.95
CA ASP A 237 -3.01 -30.56 20.98
C ASP A 237 -2.32 -31.65 21.82
N PRO A 238 -2.92 -32.15 22.91
CA PRO A 238 -2.34 -33.22 23.71
C PRO A 238 -2.08 -34.53 22.96
N ARG A 239 -2.70 -34.72 21.78
CA ARG A 239 -2.51 -35.90 20.93
C ARG A 239 -1.29 -35.79 20.02
N GLU A 240 -0.72 -34.60 19.90
CA GLU A 240 0.43 -34.31 19.06
C GLU A 240 1.71 -34.88 19.69
N LYS A 241 2.23 -35.96 19.12
CA LYS A 241 3.50 -36.59 19.57
C LYS A 241 4.75 -35.87 19.07
N ARG A 242 4.60 -34.83 18.25
CA ARG A 242 5.72 -34.06 17.69
C ARG A 242 6.38 -33.23 18.79
N GLU A 243 7.69 -33.03 18.68
CA GLU A 243 8.42 -32.16 19.60
C GLU A 243 7.81 -30.75 19.58
N VAL A 244 7.54 -30.19 20.77
CA VAL A 244 6.89 -28.87 20.93
C VAL A 244 7.61 -27.79 20.10
N LYS A 245 8.94 -27.83 20.06
CA LYS A 245 9.76 -26.90 19.29
C LYS A 245 9.46 -26.93 17.78
N VAL A 246 9.21 -28.10 17.22
CA VAL A 246 8.89 -28.26 15.79
C VAL A 246 7.54 -27.60 15.49
N VAL A 247 6.54 -27.86 16.32
CA VAL A 247 5.20 -27.29 16.20
C VAL A 247 5.23 -25.76 16.36
N VAL A 248 5.95 -25.28 17.37
CA VAL A 248 6.14 -23.84 17.63
C VAL A 248 6.83 -23.16 16.45
N ARG A 249 7.88 -23.79 15.89
CA ARG A 249 8.59 -23.26 14.73
C ARG A 249 7.68 -23.13 13.51
N GLU A 250 6.84 -24.13 13.22
CA GLU A 250 5.87 -24.07 12.11
C GLU A 250 4.85 -22.93 12.31
N ARG A 251 4.35 -22.75 13.54
CA ARG A 251 3.40 -21.68 13.89
C ARG A 251 4.05 -20.30 13.77
N LEU A 252 5.24 -20.13 14.35
CA LEU A 252 6.01 -18.88 14.28
C LEU A 252 6.40 -18.53 12.85
N TRP A 253 6.74 -19.52 12.01
CA TRP A 253 7.06 -19.27 10.61
C TRP A 253 5.91 -18.57 9.86
N LYS A 254 4.67 -19.05 10.05
CA LYS A 254 3.47 -18.42 9.44
C LYS A 254 3.16 -17.07 10.07
N PHE A 255 3.23 -16.98 11.39
CA PHE A 255 2.91 -15.78 12.15
C PHE A 255 3.87 -14.62 11.86
N LEU A 256 5.17 -14.89 11.91
CA LEU A 256 6.20 -13.86 11.74
C LEU A 256 6.12 -13.27 10.33
N ARG A 257 5.83 -14.07 9.28
CA ARG A 257 5.68 -13.55 7.90
C ARG A 257 4.62 -12.46 7.80
N ARG A 258 3.54 -12.58 8.58
CA ARG A 258 2.51 -11.54 8.71
C ARG A 258 3.00 -10.36 9.54
N ALA A 259 3.67 -10.62 10.67
CA ALA A 259 4.19 -9.60 11.57
C ALA A 259 5.24 -8.68 10.90
N PHE A 260 6.22 -9.28 10.21
CA PHE A 260 7.25 -8.56 9.45
C PHE A 260 6.78 -8.12 8.05
N ARG A 261 5.57 -8.53 7.63
CA ARG A 261 4.97 -8.23 6.33
C ARG A 261 5.91 -8.53 5.15
N GLY A 262 6.64 -9.64 5.23
CA GLY A 262 7.72 -9.94 4.29
C GLY A 262 8.28 -11.35 4.40
N ARG A 263 9.29 -11.62 3.57
CA ARG A 263 10.08 -12.85 3.63
C ARG A 263 10.97 -12.82 4.87
N ILE A 264 11.13 -13.98 5.51
CA ILE A 264 11.88 -14.11 6.77
C ILE A 264 12.93 -15.19 6.61
N LYS A 265 14.13 -14.92 7.12
CA LYS A 265 15.25 -15.87 7.18
C LYS A 265 14.99 -16.89 8.31
N SER A 266 15.44 -18.13 8.12
CA SER A 266 15.32 -19.19 9.13
C SER A 266 15.91 -18.79 10.49
N GLU A 267 17.08 -18.14 10.48
CA GLU A 267 17.78 -17.64 11.69
C GLU A 267 16.89 -16.77 12.59
N VAL A 268 16.06 -15.91 11.99
CA VAL A 268 15.15 -15.04 12.74
C VAL A 268 14.09 -15.90 13.42
N VAL A 269 13.51 -16.86 12.71
CA VAL A 269 12.49 -17.76 13.29
C VAL A 269 13.09 -18.61 14.40
N ASP A 270 14.28 -19.15 14.20
CA ASP A 270 14.97 -19.98 15.19
C ASP A 270 15.30 -19.17 16.46
N ARG A 271 15.66 -17.88 16.32
CA ARG A 271 15.78 -16.95 17.46
C ARG A 271 14.47 -16.76 18.22
N TYR A 272 13.33 -16.62 17.52
CA TYR A 272 12.03 -16.50 18.19
C TYR A 272 11.58 -17.81 18.85
N VAL A 273 11.87 -18.95 18.24
CA VAL A 273 11.64 -20.28 18.84
C VAL A 273 12.43 -20.41 20.14
N GLY A 274 13.63 -19.82 20.22
CA GLY A 274 14.45 -19.79 21.43
C GLY A 274 13.81 -19.10 22.63
N PHE A 275 12.88 -18.16 22.43
CA PHE A 275 12.13 -17.51 23.52
C PHE A 275 10.95 -18.35 24.03
N VAL A 276 10.54 -19.36 23.26
CA VAL A 276 9.55 -20.34 23.72
C VAL A 276 10.34 -21.40 24.48
N GLU A 277 10.56 -21.16 25.76
CA GLU A 277 11.42 -22.00 26.58
C GLU A 277 10.89 -23.43 26.78
N LYS A 278 11.85 -24.27 27.18
CA LYS A 278 11.74 -25.62 27.74
C LYS A 278 10.75 -25.70 28.90
#